data_AF-A0A835TB01-F1
#
_entry.id   AF-A0A835TB01-F1
#
_cell.length_a   1.000
_cell.length_b   1.000
_cell.length_c   1.000
_cell.angle_alpha   90.00
_cell.angle_beta   90.00
_cell.angle_gamma   90.00
#
_symmetry.space_group_name_H-M   'P 1'
#
loop_
_entity.id
_entity.type
_entity.pdbx_description
1 polymer ?
#
loop_
_entity_poly.entity_id
_entity_poly.type
_entity_poly.pdbx_seq_one_letter_code
_entity_poly.pdbx_strand_id
1 'polypeptide(L)'
;MMSLRAAARKQELPSLLLAQARTYVTALKVEFSEGVAAAKNKESTALLDEWKSKKEATEGLLKLLQSYKDLGDSKSEPLLKFHNPRTFEDLTAPVPNFRAANLKPGEVGKFFDNVLAKRSGEAQDAKGKWWSQRKSEAEAATASKAAAPVPTLPVPSWALGKSLPLDAVNKVTDAYLKSLEPAKKLSAADKELVSKAVAAKVVAARRAQVHERYVKMWAKKVLVSPEIAAVPLKDVDGQLASKFELLAPQYADLLQAASSGSKTLAERMSHHPALDSFLLKREKEAIKADFPTSEVEAAGAALAAELEADPAATLKKLLGPELDGNGGAPLSDVVAAVTAHKYSADRYLYKEGMKLAARYKAEEDALKAELKPVYGDSVDVAKFQATPRTPAQQIADRQKELALRAAEFRAEQEAADNAYLKYAVTKKQQVLTDPTNIAFDEVLYPGLVEESMDIELAELKEEELKVDDAEEEELWMLTLQSQFKHIQKHFGVDLPHSVMAHMDPVLIKKIDWETTNALEDFDITLEDMGAEVAKEQWGVENLSHHFLPLIRYRRAKARKQVGHFEPELVAGRGA
;
A
#
# COMPACT_ATOMS: atom_id res chain seq x y z
N MET A 1 33.50 -31.69 28.47
CA MET A 1 34.00 -30.40 28.98
C MET A 1 33.26 -29.83 30.21
N MET A 2 32.20 -30.46 30.75
CA MET A 2 31.47 -29.90 31.91
C MET A 2 32.06 -30.23 33.30
N SER A 3 32.94 -31.23 33.42
CA SER A 3 33.58 -31.59 34.70
C SER A 3 34.58 -30.54 35.22
N LEU A 4 35.23 -29.78 34.34
CA LEU A 4 36.23 -28.77 34.72
C LEU A 4 35.64 -27.43 35.20
N ARG A 5 34.35 -27.14 34.92
CA ARG A 5 33.68 -25.91 35.40
C ARG A 5 33.17 -26.03 36.84
N ALA A 6 32.91 -27.23 37.34
CA ALA A 6 32.50 -27.45 38.72
C ALA A 6 33.68 -27.38 39.72
N ALA A 7 34.89 -27.75 39.27
CA ALA A 7 36.12 -27.67 40.06
C ALA A 7 36.65 -26.23 40.16
N ALA A 8 36.57 -25.44 39.08
CA ALA A 8 37.03 -24.04 39.09
C ALA A 8 36.19 -23.14 40.03
N ARG A 9 34.89 -23.41 40.19
CA ARG A 9 34.04 -22.66 41.15
C ARG A 9 34.39 -22.91 42.61
N LYS A 10 34.97 -24.07 42.97
CA LYS A 10 35.35 -24.38 44.37
C LYS A 10 36.71 -23.79 44.78
N GLN A 11 37.61 -23.51 43.84
CA GLN A 11 38.93 -22.94 44.15
C GLN A 11 38.95 -21.42 44.26
N GLU A 12 38.02 -20.70 43.61
CA GLU A 12 37.93 -19.24 43.79
C GLU A 12 37.01 -18.81 44.95
N LEU A 13 36.23 -19.74 45.50
CA LEU A 13 35.32 -19.47 46.62
C LEU A 13 36.02 -18.84 47.84
N PRO A 14 37.22 -19.29 48.28
CA PRO A 14 37.91 -18.68 49.41
C PRO A 14 38.47 -17.28 49.14
N SER A 15 38.99 -17.01 47.93
CA SER A 15 39.59 -15.72 47.56
C SER A 15 38.53 -14.66 47.23
N LEU A 16 37.41 -15.06 46.61
CA LEU A 16 36.23 -14.20 46.42
C LEU A 16 35.48 -13.95 47.73
N LEU A 17 35.38 -14.93 48.64
CA LEU A 17 34.85 -14.71 49.99
C LEU A 17 35.73 -13.76 50.80
N LEU A 18 37.07 -13.82 50.66
CA LEU A 18 37.98 -12.87 51.31
C LEU A 18 37.91 -11.46 50.71
N ALA A 19 37.70 -11.33 49.39
CA ALA A 19 37.53 -10.05 48.72
C ALA A 19 36.13 -9.42 48.99
N GLN A 20 35.07 -10.24 49.07
CA GLN A 20 33.74 -9.79 49.50
C GLN A 20 33.68 -9.53 51.01
N ALA A 21 34.40 -10.29 51.83
CA ALA A 21 34.55 -10.00 53.24
C ALA A 21 35.16 -8.60 53.44
N ARG A 22 36.11 -8.16 52.61
CA ARG A 22 36.67 -6.79 52.68
C ARG A 22 35.68 -5.67 52.35
N THR A 23 34.53 -5.96 51.73
CA THR A 23 33.49 -4.95 51.44
C THR A 23 32.37 -4.94 52.49
N TYR A 24 32.09 -6.07 53.15
CA TYR A 24 31.17 -6.14 54.29
C TYR A 24 31.83 -5.90 55.65
N VAL A 25 33.17 -5.99 55.72
CA VAL A 25 33.97 -5.62 56.89
C VAL A 25 34.26 -4.13 56.82
N THR A 26 33.75 -3.39 57.81
CA THR A 26 33.98 -1.95 57.97
C THR A 26 35.46 -1.62 58.02
N ALA A 27 35.87 -0.51 57.38
CA ALA A 27 37.24 -0.01 57.50
C ALA A 27 37.59 0.23 58.98
N LEU A 28 38.66 -0.41 59.47
CA LEU A 28 39.19 -0.21 60.82
C LEU A 28 39.71 1.22 60.93
N LYS A 29 38.99 2.06 61.68
CA LYS A 29 39.41 3.41 62.03
C LYS A 29 39.70 3.48 63.53
N VAL A 30 40.93 3.85 63.88
CA VAL A 30 41.32 4.20 65.25
C VAL A 30 41.41 5.72 65.32
N GLU A 31 40.26 6.35 65.51
CA GLU A 31 40.09 7.81 65.64
C GLU A 31 39.35 8.07 66.97
N PHE A 32 39.87 8.95 67.82
CA PHE A 32 39.20 9.38 69.05
C PHE A 32 38.38 10.64 68.77
N SER A 33 37.12 10.70 69.22
CA SER A 33 36.32 11.92 69.14
C SER A 33 36.66 12.84 70.32
N GLU A 34 37.39 13.94 70.07
CA GLU A 34 37.82 14.87 71.13
C GLU A 34 36.72 15.84 71.61
N GLY A 35 35.46 15.69 71.17
CA GLY A 35 34.34 16.52 71.63
C GLY A 35 32.98 15.83 71.51
N VAL A 36 32.01 16.25 72.33
CA VAL A 36 30.60 15.85 72.22
C VAL A 36 29.99 16.55 71.00
N ALA A 37 30.18 15.98 69.82
CA ALA A 37 29.56 16.48 68.60
C ALA A 37 28.07 16.11 68.58
N ALA A 38 27.21 17.06 68.20
CA ALA A 38 25.82 16.75 67.88
C ALA A 38 25.77 15.70 66.76
N ALA A 39 24.83 14.76 66.84
CA ALA A 39 24.67 13.74 65.80
C ALA A 39 24.49 14.43 64.43
N LYS A 40 25.38 14.11 63.47
CA LYS A 40 25.22 14.56 62.08
C LYS A 40 23.97 13.89 61.50
N ASN A 41 22.84 14.59 61.58
CA ASN A 41 21.63 14.18 60.89
C ASN A 41 21.89 14.26 59.39
N LYS A 42 21.86 13.11 58.71
CA LYS A 42 21.88 13.07 57.25
C LYS A 42 20.59 13.70 56.74
N GLU A 43 20.68 14.54 55.71
CA GLU A 43 19.50 15.09 55.04
C GLU A 43 18.58 13.96 54.56
N SER A 44 17.27 14.13 54.71
CA SER A 44 16.27 13.17 54.25
C SER A 44 16.31 13.08 52.72
N THR A 45 16.39 11.86 52.17
CA THR A 45 16.39 11.63 50.72
C THR A 45 14.99 11.79 50.14
N ALA A 46 14.87 12.49 49.00
CA ALA A 46 13.60 12.72 48.29
C ALA A 46 13.02 11.47 47.60
N LEU A 47 13.71 10.32 47.68
CA LEU A 47 13.40 9.10 46.94
C LEU A 47 11.99 8.56 47.24
N LEU A 48 11.52 8.71 48.49
CA LEU A 48 10.19 8.27 48.88
C LEU A 48 9.09 9.13 48.25
N ASP A 49 9.33 10.43 48.10
CA ASP A 49 8.40 11.35 47.45
C ASP A 49 8.41 11.18 45.92
N GLU A 50 9.58 10.90 45.32
CA GLU A 50 9.68 10.52 43.91
C GLU A 50 8.90 9.24 43.59
N TRP A 51 8.98 8.22 44.46
CA TRP A 51 8.26 6.96 44.25
C TRP A 51 6.75 7.12 44.40
N LYS A 52 6.29 7.91 45.38
CA LYS A 52 4.88 8.27 45.50
C LYS A 52 4.40 9.02 44.26
N SER A 53 5.15 10.01 43.79
CA SER A 53 4.82 10.78 42.58
C SER A 53 4.73 9.88 41.33
N LYS A 54 5.66 8.93 41.13
CA LYS A 54 5.60 7.98 40.00
C LYS A 54 4.39 7.05 40.08
N LYS A 55 4.05 6.58 41.29
CA LYS A 55 2.86 5.76 41.51
C LYS A 55 1.59 6.55 41.18
N GLU A 56 1.47 7.77 41.68
CA GLU A 56 0.34 8.66 41.40
C GLU A 56 0.22 8.99 39.91
N ALA A 57 1.34 9.25 39.23
CA ALA A 57 1.36 9.48 37.79
C ALA A 57 0.89 8.23 37.00
N THR A 58 1.31 7.04 37.42
CA THR A 58 0.88 5.77 36.79
C THR A 58 -0.60 5.51 37.00
N GLU A 59 -1.11 5.75 38.21
CA GLU A 59 -2.55 5.67 38.49
C GLU A 59 -3.35 6.71 37.68
N GLY A 60 -2.81 7.91 37.52
CA GLY A 60 -3.37 8.95 36.65
C GLY A 60 -3.48 8.50 35.19
N LEU A 61 -2.43 7.86 34.65
CA LEU A 61 -2.43 7.30 33.29
C LEU A 61 -3.43 6.15 33.14
N LEU A 62 -3.54 5.24 34.11
CA LEU A 62 -4.50 4.15 34.06
C LEU A 62 -5.95 4.66 34.07
N LYS A 63 -6.24 5.67 34.89
CA LYS A 63 -7.56 6.33 34.87
C LYS A 63 -7.83 7.01 33.54
N LEU A 64 -6.83 7.68 32.95
CA LEU A 64 -6.95 8.30 31.64
C LEU A 64 -7.23 7.27 30.53
N LEU A 65 -6.53 6.13 30.53
CA LEU A 65 -6.77 5.04 29.57
C LEU A 65 -8.17 4.44 29.71
N GLN A 66 -8.65 4.25 30.95
CA GLN A 66 -10.03 3.81 31.18
C GLN A 66 -11.04 4.85 30.67
N SER A 67 -10.79 6.14 30.88
CA SER A 67 -11.64 7.22 30.35
C SER A 67 -11.67 7.22 28.82
N TYR A 68 -10.55 6.99 28.13
CA TYR A 68 -10.54 6.84 26.67
C TYR A 68 -11.41 5.67 26.21
N LYS A 69 -11.28 4.51 26.87
CA LYS A 69 -12.08 3.32 26.58
C LYS A 69 -13.57 3.60 26.79
N ASP A 70 -13.95 4.11 27.95
CA ASP A 70 -15.35 4.43 28.28
C ASP A 70 -15.95 5.42 27.28
N LEU A 71 -15.18 6.43 26.86
CA LEU A 71 -15.63 7.41 25.87
C LEU A 71 -15.89 6.76 24.50
N GLY A 72 -14.97 5.91 24.03
CA GLY A 72 -15.14 5.16 22.78
C GLY A 72 -16.33 4.22 22.83
N ASP A 73 -16.44 3.42 23.90
CA ASP A 73 -17.52 2.45 24.12
C ASP A 73 -18.89 3.16 24.19
N SER A 74 -18.97 4.30 24.90
CA SER A 74 -20.22 5.07 25.03
C SER A 74 -20.74 5.64 23.71
N LYS A 75 -19.83 5.92 22.77
CA LYS A 75 -20.16 6.42 21.43
C LYS A 75 -20.29 5.28 20.40
N SER A 76 -20.03 4.03 20.81
CA SER A 76 -19.98 2.84 19.94
C SER A 76 -19.09 3.09 18.71
N GLU A 77 -17.94 3.71 18.96
CA GLU A 77 -16.99 4.09 17.92
C GLU A 77 -16.17 2.88 17.44
N PRO A 78 -15.94 2.73 16.12
CA PRO A 78 -15.01 1.71 15.61
C PRO A 78 -13.59 1.96 16.13
N LEU A 79 -12.88 0.88 16.46
CA LEU A 79 -11.57 0.91 17.12
C LEU A 79 -10.47 1.51 16.24
N LEU A 80 -10.43 1.18 14.95
CA LEU A 80 -9.38 1.59 14.00
C LEU A 80 -9.73 2.86 13.22
N LYS A 81 -11.00 3.27 13.17
CA LYS A 81 -11.46 4.43 12.38
C LYS A 81 -10.64 5.70 12.64
N PHE A 82 -10.40 6.03 13.91
CA PHE A 82 -9.69 7.26 14.30
C PHE A 82 -8.17 7.09 14.39
N HIS A 83 -7.68 5.87 14.20
CA HIS A 83 -6.26 5.58 14.00
C HIS A 83 -5.88 5.58 12.52
N ASN A 84 -6.81 5.28 11.62
CA ASN A 84 -6.60 5.37 10.18
C ASN A 84 -6.69 6.85 9.71
N PRO A 85 -5.59 7.46 9.22
CA PRO A 85 -5.61 8.84 8.75
C PRO A 85 -6.47 9.08 7.50
N ARG A 86 -6.75 8.05 6.69
CA ARG A 86 -7.61 8.20 5.49
C ARG A 86 -9.04 8.63 5.82
N THR A 87 -9.52 8.30 7.02
CA THR A 87 -10.88 8.69 7.45
C THR A 87 -11.02 10.19 7.72
N PHE A 88 -9.89 10.89 7.84
CA PHE A 88 -9.82 12.34 8.01
C PHE A 88 -9.49 13.08 6.70
N GLU A 89 -9.26 12.36 5.61
CA GLU A 89 -8.98 12.96 4.31
C GLU A 89 -10.28 13.50 3.70
N ASP A 90 -10.26 14.77 3.27
CA ASP A 90 -11.38 15.37 2.56
C ASP A 90 -11.33 15.01 1.06
N LEU A 91 -12.07 13.97 0.69
CA LEU A 91 -12.19 13.54 -0.71
C LEU A 91 -13.02 14.50 -1.58
N THR A 92 -13.68 15.49 -0.98
CA THR A 92 -14.47 16.51 -1.68
C THR A 92 -13.68 17.79 -1.98
N ALA A 93 -12.46 17.91 -1.42
CA ALA A 93 -11.59 19.04 -1.65
C ALA A 93 -11.27 19.20 -3.15
N PRO A 94 -11.26 20.44 -3.68
CA PRO A 94 -10.93 20.69 -5.08
C PRO A 94 -9.55 20.12 -5.44
N VAL A 95 -9.50 19.29 -6.49
CA VAL A 95 -8.24 18.72 -7.00
C VAL A 95 -7.65 19.66 -8.05
N PRO A 96 -6.47 20.27 -7.81
CA PRO A 96 -5.87 21.18 -8.78
C PRO A 96 -5.53 20.48 -10.11
N ASN A 97 -5.95 21.09 -11.23
CA ASN A 97 -5.66 20.56 -12.56
C ASN A 97 -4.25 20.97 -13.02
N PHE A 98 -3.36 19.99 -13.22
CA PHE A 98 -1.98 20.23 -13.66
C PHE A 98 -1.89 20.96 -15.01
N ARG A 99 -2.90 20.84 -15.90
CA ARG A 99 -2.92 21.53 -17.20
C ARG A 99 -3.04 23.06 -17.08
N ALA A 100 -3.52 23.55 -15.94
CA ALA A 100 -3.62 24.99 -15.65
C ALA A 100 -2.37 25.56 -14.98
N ALA A 101 -1.39 24.72 -14.61
CA ALA A 101 -0.24 25.11 -13.79
C ALA A 101 1.03 25.50 -14.57
N ASN A 102 0.99 25.50 -15.92
CA ASN A 102 2.12 25.86 -16.80
C ASN A 102 3.44 25.10 -16.52
N LEU A 103 3.32 23.80 -16.31
CA LEU A 103 4.40 22.84 -16.04
C LEU A 103 5.07 22.36 -17.32
N LYS A 104 6.38 22.15 -17.26
CA LYS A 104 7.22 21.51 -18.29
C LYS A 104 7.30 20.00 -18.09
N PRO A 105 7.85 19.25 -19.07
CA PRO A 105 8.21 17.85 -18.86
C PRO A 105 9.09 17.63 -17.63
N GLY A 106 8.83 16.53 -16.91
CA GLY A 106 9.52 16.21 -15.66
C GLY A 106 9.05 17.01 -14.43
N GLU A 107 8.23 18.07 -14.59
CA GLU A 107 7.66 18.83 -13.47
C GLU A 107 6.31 18.27 -13.00
N VAL A 108 5.57 17.60 -13.88
CA VAL A 108 4.24 17.03 -13.58
C VAL A 108 4.30 15.99 -12.46
N GLY A 109 5.28 15.06 -12.50
CA GLY A 109 5.47 14.08 -11.42
C GLY A 109 5.69 14.72 -10.04
N LYS A 110 6.48 15.82 -9.98
CA LYS A 110 6.70 16.59 -8.74
C LYS A 110 5.45 17.35 -8.30
N PHE A 111 4.67 17.87 -9.25
CA PHE A 111 3.39 18.51 -8.95
C PHE A 111 2.42 17.50 -8.28
N PHE A 112 2.28 16.29 -8.83
CA PHE A 112 1.48 15.24 -8.21
C PHE A 112 1.97 14.86 -6.81
N ASP A 113 3.29 14.69 -6.64
CA ASP A 113 3.88 14.39 -5.34
C ASP A 113 3.58 15.48 -4.31
N ASN A 114 3.65 16.76 -4.69
CA ASN A 114 3.32 17.89 -3.81
C ASN A 114 1.85 17.92 -3.41
N VAL A 115 0.94 17.65 -4.35
CA VAL A 115 -0.51 17.59 -4.09
C VAL A 115 -0.83 16.44 -3.13
N LEU A 116 -0.28 15.25 -3.38
CA LEU A 116 -0.47 14.07 -2.53
C LEU A 116 0.10 14.28 -1.12
N ALA A 117 1.34 14.78 -1.02
CA ALA A 117 1.98 15.03 0.27
C ALA A 117 1.23 16.09 1.08
N LYS A 118 0.72 17.14 0.44
CA LYS A 118 -0.09 18.17 1.11
C LYS A 118 -1.38 17.60 1.67
N ARG A 119 -2.17 16.88 0.84
CA ARG A 119 -3.44 16.26 1.28
C ARG A 119 -3.25 15.26 2.40
N SER A 120 -2.23 14.41 2.29
CA SER A 120 -1.84 13.47 3.34
C SER A 120 -1.45 14.18 4.64
N GLY A 121 -0.68 15.28 4.54
CA GLY A 121 -0.34 16.14 5.67
C GLY A 121 -1.57 16.75 6.36
N GLU A 122 -2.50 17.29 5.57
CA GLU A 122 -3.75 17.88 6.07
C GLU A 122 -4.62 16.83 6.80
N ALA A 123 -4.70 15.60 6.28
CA ALA A 123 -5.40 14.50 6.93
C ALA A 123 -4.74 14.08 8.28
N GLN A 124 -3.41 14.05 8.34
CA GLN A 124 -2.67 13.78 9.58
C GLN A 124 -2.86 14.91 10.61
N ASP A 125 -2.86 16.16 10.17
CA ASP A 125 -3.12 17.32 11.04
C ASP A 125 -4.56 17.29 11.57
N ALA A 126 -5.54 16.93 10.74
CA ALA A 126 -6.92 16.74 11.16
C ALA A 126 -7.05 15.63 12.20
N LYS A 127 -6.39 14.49 11.99
CA LYS A 127 -6.28 13.42 12.99
C LYS A 127 -5.63 13.91 14.28
N GLY A 128 -4.55 14.69 14.20
CA GLY A 128 -3.86 15.26 15.37
C GLY A 128 -4.75 16.20 16.18
N LYS A 129 -5.53 17.06 15.50
CA LYS A 129 -6.53 17.93 16.13
C LYS A 129 -7.62 17.12 16.83
N TRP A 130 -8.12 16.08 16.18
CA TRP A 130 -9.12 15.18 16.77
C TRP A 130 -8.59 14.49 18.04
N TRP A 131 -7.37 13.93 18.01
CA TRP A 131 -6.78 13.28 19.19
C TRP A 131 -6.47 14.27 20.31
N SER A 132 -6.12 15.52 19.98
CA SER A 132 -5.91 16.57 20.97
C SER A 132 -7.22 16.91 21.70
N GLN A 133 -8.32 17.05 20.95
CA GLN A 133 -9.64 17.24 21.55
C GLN A 133 -10.07 16.03 22.38
N ARG A 134 -9.91 14.81 21.85
CA ARG A 134 -10.26 13.57 22.55
C ARG A 134 -9.46 13.42 23.84
N LYS A 135 -8.19 13.85 23.87
CA LYS A 135 -7.36 13.89 25.07
C LYS A 135 -7.93 14.84 26.12
N SER A 136 -8.29 16.06 25.74
CA SER A 136 -8.91 17.02 26.67
C SER A 136 -10.25 16.53 27.22
N GLU A 137 -11.09 15.90 26.39
CA GLU A 137 -12.34 15.25 26.84
C GLU A 137 -12.07 14.14 27.86
N ALA A 138 -11.07 13.28 27.61
CA ALA A 138 -10.71 12.19 28.51
C ALA A 138 -10.09 12.68 29.83
N GLU A 139 -9.28 13.73 29.79
CA GLU A 139 -8.72 14.38 30.99
C GLU A 139 -9.84 15.01 31.84
N ALA A 140 -10.82 15.69 31.22
CA ALA A 140 -11.98 16.24 31.91
C ALA A 140 -12.89 15.14 32.52
N ALA A 141 -13.09 14.03 31.80
CA ALA A 141 -13.83 12.87 32.31
C ALA A 141 -13.12 12.20 33.51
N THR A 142 -11.78 12.15 33.45
CA THR A 142 -10.95 11.62 34.55
C THR A 142 -11.05 12.48 35.81
N ALA A 143 -11.17 13.80 35.66
CA ALA A 143 -11.33 14.73 36.78
C ALA A 143 -12.73 14.70 37.42
N SER A 144 -13.76 14.28 36.68
CA SER A 144 -15.17 14.34 37.10
C SER A 144 -15.74 13.01 37.62
N LYS A 145 -15.14 11.86 37.28
CA LYS A 145 -15.58 10.55 37.78
C LYS A 145 -14.92 10.21 39.12
N ALA A 146 -15.71 9.71 40.07
CA ALA A 146 -15.18 8.98 41.23
C ALA A 146 -14.47 7.72 40.70
N ALA A 147 -13.14 7.72 40.75
CA ALA A 147 -12.35 6.65 40.16
C ALA A 147 -12.68 5.30 40.83
N ALA A 148 -13.05 4.30 40.03
CA ALA A 148 -13.05 2.93 40.50
C ALA A 148 -11.64 2.59 41.04
N PRO A 149 -11.52 1.83 42.15
CA PRO A 149 -10.22 1.47 42.69
C PRO A 149 -9.40 0.72 41.63
N VAL A 150 -8.23 1.22 41.28
CA VAL A 150 -7.27 0.48 40.45
C VAL A 150 -6.78 -0.70 41.30
N PRO A 151 -6.91 -1.95 40.82
CA PRO A 151 -6.44 -3.11 41.58
C PRO A 151 -4.92 -3.01 41.80
N THR A 152 -4.49 -3.27 43.03
CA THR A 152 -3.07 -3.22 43.39
C THR A 152 -2.31 -4.39 42.77
N LEU A 153 -1.07 -4.14 42.33
CA LEU A 153 -0.18 -5.20 41.84
C LEU A 153 -0.05 -6.31 42.91
N PRO A 154 -0.24 -7.59 42.55
CA PRO A 154 -0.06 -8.67 43.51
C PRO A 154 1.42 -8.78 43.88
N VAL A 155 1.75 -8.34 45.09
CA VAL A 155 3.09 -8.50 45.68
C VAL A 155 2.98 -9.33 46.95
N PRO A 156 3.99 -10.15 47.27
CA PRO A 156 3.90 -10.96 48.48
C PRO A 156 3.99 -10.02 49.69
N SER A 157 3.06 -10.17 50.62
CA SER A 157 2.99 -9.31 51.80
C SER A 157 4.22 -9.53 52.67
N TRP A 158 5.11 -8.54 52.70
CA TRP A 158 6.32 -8.55 53.50
C TRP A 158 6.23 -7.52 54.63
N ALA A 159 6.59 -7.95 55.83
CA ALA A 159 6.66 -7.09 57.00
C ALA A 159 8.09 -7.12 57.55
N LEU A 160 8.59 -5.95 57.97
CA LEU A 160 9.92 -5.81 58.54
C LEU A 160 10.11 -6.78 59.71
N GLY A 161 11.22 -7.54 59.70
CA GLY A 161 11.53 -8.52 60.74
C GLY A 161 10.82 -9.88 60.62
N LYS A 162 9.94 -10.08 59.62
CA LYS A 162 9.33 -11.38 59.31
C LYS A 162 9.87 -11.94 58.00
N SER A 163 10.10 -13.25 57.95
CA SER A 163 10.43 -13.95 56.70
C SER A 163 9.19 -14.13 55.83
N LEU A 164 9.40 -14.13 54.52
CA LEU A 164 8.36 -14.41 53.53
C LEU A 164 8.17 -15.93 53.40
N PRO A 165 6.99 -16.49 53.70
CA PRO A 165 6.74 -17.90 53.47
C PRO A 165 6.60 -18.19 51.98
N LEU A 166 7.08 -19.37 51.56
CA LEU A 166 7.04 -19.80 50.15
C LEU A 166 5.62 -19.78 49.58
N ASP A 167 4.61 -20.17 50.37
CA ASP A 167 3.20 -20.17 49.97
C ASP A 167 2.68 -18.78 49.60
N ALA A 168 3.17 -17.72 50.26
CA ALA A 168 2.78 -16.35 49.92
C ALA A 168 3.35 -15.92 48.57
N VAL A 169 4.57 -16.35 48.25
CA VAL A 169 5.20 -16.07 46.95
C VAL A 169 4.54 -16.89 45.84
N ASN A 170 4.25 -18.17 46.09
CA ASN A 170 3.55 -19.05 45.14
C ASN A 170 2.16 -18.52 44.77
N LYS A 171 1.38 -18.01 45.74
CA LYS A 171 0.07 -17.39 45.48
C LYS A 171 0.16 -16.17 44.56
N VAL A 172 1.23 -15.38 44.68
CA VAL A 172 1.47 -14.23 43.79
C VAL A 172 1.86 -14.69 42.40
N THR A 173 2.67 -15.75 42.28
CA THR A 173 2.97 -16.38 41.00
C THR A 173 1.73 -16.94 40.32
N ASP A 174 0.82 -17.57 41.06
CA ASP A 174 -0.47 -18.01 40.54
C ASP A 174 -1.29 -16.84 39.99
N ALA A 175 -1.29 -15.68 40.66
CA ALA A 175 -1.97 -14.48 40.17
C ALA A 175 -1.36 -13.95 38.86
N TYR A 176 -0.03 -13.93 38.74
CA TYR A 176 0.66 -13.55 37.50
C TYR A 176 0.44 -14.53 36.34
N LEU A 177 0.43 -15.83 36.64
CA LEU A 177 0.21 -16.83 35.60
C LEU A 177 -1.26 -16.91 35.18
N LYS A 178 -2.20 -16.61 36.08
CA LYS A 178 -3.61 -16.44 35.76
C LYS A 178 -3.85 -15.28 34.79
N SER A 179 -3.06 -14.21 34.83
CA SER A 179 -3.18 -13.11 33.86
C SER A 179 -2.68 -13.46 32.45
N LEU A 180 -2.04 -14.63 32.27
CA LEU A 180 -1.73 -15.16 30.93
C LEU A 180 -2.94 -15.86 30.30
N GLU A 181 -3.97 -16.18 31.08
CA GLU A 181 -5.21 -16.70 30.52
C GLU A 181 -5.97 -15.55 29.83
N PRO A 182 -6.43 -15.74 28.58
CA PRO A 182 -7.15 -14.70 27.87
C PRO A 182 -8.49 -14.43 28.55
N ALA A 183 -8.90 -13.15 28.56
CA ALA A 183 -10.13 -12.70 29.20
C ALA A 183 -11.38 -13.41 28.64
N LYS A 184 -11.34 -13.81 27.37
CA LYS A 184 -12.33 -14.67 26.71
C LYS A 184 -11.60 -15.80 25.99
N LYS A 185 -11.98 -17.04 26.29
CA LYS A 185 -11.45 -18.26 25.67
C LYS A 185 -12.33 -18.69 24.50
N LEU A 186 -11.74 -19.36 23.51
CA LEU A 186 -12.48 -19.94 22.39
C LEU A 186 -13.43 -21.04 22.91
N SER A 187 -14.72 -20.93 22.58
CA SER A 187 -15.76 -21.85 23.03
C SER A 187 -16.69 -22.27 21.88
N ALA A 188 -17.48 -23.32 22.09
CA ALA A 188 -18.44 -23.81 21.08
C ALA A 188 -19.57 -22.82 20.73
N ALA A 189 -19.75 -21.75 21.52
CA ALA A 189 -20.72 -20.69 21.29
C ALA A 189 -20.20 -19.61 20.31
N ASP A 190 -18.90 -19.59 20.01
CA ASP A 190 -18.25 -18.55 19.18
C ASP A 190 -18.35 -18.82 17.66
N LYS A 191 -19.46 -19.43 17.20
CA LYS A 191 -19.63 -19.86 15.80
C LYS A 191 -19.78 -18.72 14.79
N GLU A 192 -20.12 -17.52 15.24
CA GLU A 192 -20.37 -16.35 14.39
C GLU A 192 -19.12 -15.48 14.17
N LEU A 193 -17.96 -15.86 14.72
CA LEU A 193 -16.73 -15.06 14.63
C LEU A 193 -15.97 -15.29 13.32
N VAL A 194 -15.45 -14.20 12.73
CA VAL A 194 -14.55 -14.25 11.58
C VAL A 194 -13.11 -14.47 12.05
N SER A 195 -12.55 -15.65 11.80
CA SER A 195 -11.13 -15.91 12.07
C SER A 195 -10.22 -15.15 11.10
N LYS A 196 -8.98 -14.86 11.52
CA LYS A 196 -7.97 -14.22 10.64
C LYS A 196 -7.75 -14.97 9.33
N ALA A 197 -7.84 -16.30 9.35
CA ALA A 197 -7.71 -17.14 8.16
C ALA A 197 -8.88 -16.93 7.17
N VAL A 198 -10.10 -16.77 7.68
CA VAL A 198 -11.28 -16.48 6.84
C VAL A 198 -11.21 -15.06 6.29
N ALA A 199 -10.85 -14.07 7.11
CA ALA A 199 -10.66 -12.69 6.67
C ALA A 199 -9.61 -12.60 5.55
N ALA A 200 -8.44 -13.24 5.72
CA ALA A 200 -7.41 -13.29 4.69
C ALA A 200 -7.89 -13.96 3.39
N LYS A 201 -8.73 -15.01 3.48
CA LYS A 201 -9.32 -15.66 2.29
C LYS A 201 -10.28 -14.73 1.55
N VAL A 202 -11.09 -13.95 2.27
CA VAL A 202 -12.01 -12.96 1.67
C VAL A 202 -11.21 -11.87 0.97
N VAL A 203 -10.20 -11.31 1.64
CA VAL A 203 -9.31 -10.29 1.06
C VAL A 203 -8.57 -10.81 -0.17
N ALA A 204 -8.03 -12.04 -0.12
CA ALA A 204 -7.34 -12.65 -1.25
C ALA A 204 -8.26 -12.87 -2.46
N ALA A 205 -9.49 -13.37 -2.23
CA ALA A 205 -10.49 -13.54 -3.29
C ALA A 205 -10.88 -12.19 -3.92
N ARG A 206 -11.07 -11.16 -3.09
CA ARG A 206 -11.39 -9.81 -3.58
C ARG A 206 -10.23 -9.20 -4.36
N ARG A 207 -9.00 -9.35 -3.88
CA ARG A 207 -7.78 -8.88 -4.57
C ARG A 207 -7.63 -9.54 -5.95
N ALA A 208 -7.91 -10.83 -6.06
CA ALA A 208 -7.89 -11.54 -7.34
C ALA A 208 -8.93 -10.99 -8.34
N GLN A 209 -10.14 -10.65 -7.88
CA GLN A 209 -11.17 -10.04 -8.74
C GLN A 209 -10.76 -8.66 -9.26
N VAL A 210 -10.26 -7.79 -8.38
CA VAL A 210 -9.81 -6.45 -8.76
C VAL A 210 -8.60 -6.54 -9.70
N HIS A 211 -7.66 -7.45 -9.41
CA HIS A 211 -6.51 -7.72 -10.28
C HIS A 211 -6.92 -8.20 -11.67
N GLU A 212 -7.87 -9.14 -11.76
CA GLU A 212 -8.39 -9.61 -13.04
C GLU A 212 -9.00 -8.47 -13.87
N ARG A 213 -9.76 -7.56 -13.24
CA ARG A 213 -10.30 -6.36 -13.89
C ARG A 213 -9.21 -5.42 -14.36
N TYR A 214 -8.20 -5.17 -13.52
CA TYR A 214 -7.05 -4.35 -13.86
C TYR A 214 -6.28 -4.90 -15.08
N VAL A 215 -6.04 -6.20 -15.13
CA VAL A 215 -5.39 -6.87 -16.27
C VAL A 215 -6.26 -6.79 -17.52
N LYS A 216 -7.58 -7.00 -17.41
CA LYS A 216 -8.53 -6.85 -18.54
C LYS A 216 -8.54 -5.44 -19.11
N MET A 217 -8.53 -4.41 -18.25
CA MET A 217 -8.46 -3.00 -18.68
C MET A 217 -7.20 -2.75 -19.52
N TRP A 218 -6.03 -3.21 -19.06
CA TRP A 218 -4.79 -3.07 -19.83
C TRP A 218 -4.76 -3.92 -21.11
N ALA A 219 -5.32 -5.14 -21.07
CA ALA A 219 -5.43 -5.98 -22.24
C ALA A 219 -6.25 -5.31 -23.36
N LYS A 220 -7.37 -4.64 -23.04
CA LYS A 220 -8.14 -3.85 -24.03
C LYS A 220 -7.26 -2.78 -24.70
N LYS A 221 -6.49 -2.04 -23.90
CA LYS A 221 -5.60 -0.97 -24.40
C LYS A 221 -4.48 -1.53 -25.28
N VAL A 222 -3.84 -2.62 -24.86
CA VAL A 222 -2.77 -3.29 -25.63
C VAL A 222 -3.29 -3.90 -26.93
N LEU A 223 -4.49 -4.46 -26.95
CA LEU A 223 -5.07 -5.04 -28.17
C LEU A 223 -5.37 -3.99 -29.24
N VAL A 224 -5.75 -2.77 -28.85
CA VAL A 224 -6.01 -1.65 -29.77
C VAL A 224 -4.71 -0.92 -30.13
N SER A 225 -3.86 -0.72 -29.13
CA SER A 225 -2.63 0.06 -29.23
C SER A 225 -1.47 -0.61 -28.51
N PRO A 226 -0.88 -1.65 -29.14
CA PRO A 226 0.23 -2.39 -28.54
C PRO A 226 1.47 -1.52 -28.32
N GLU A 227 1.66 -0.47 -29.11
CA GLU A 227 2.77 0.49 -29.02
C GLU A 227 2.89 1.17 -27.64
N ILE A 228 1.83 1.22 -26.84
CA ILE A 228 1.89 1.79 -25.47
C ILE A 228 2.87 1.04 -24.57
N ALA A 229 3.15 -0.24 -24.86
CA ALA A 229 4.12 -1.06 -24.13
C ALA A 229 5.58 -0.62 -24.36
N ALA A 230 5.83 0.28 -25.31
CA ALA A 230 7.14 0.89 -25.51
C ALA A 230 7.52 1.88 -24.41
N VAL A 231 6.54 2.44 -23.70
CA VAL A 231 6.76 3.41 -22.62
C VAL A 231 6.66 2.69 -21.26
N PRO A 232 7.74 2.65 -20.47
CA PRO A 232 7.68 2.11 -19.11
C PRO A 232 6.69 2.90 -18.25
N LEU A 233 5.87 2.22 -17.43
CA LEU A 233 4.86 2.87 -16.59
C LEU A 233 5.44 3.98 -15.68
N LYS A 234 6.63 3.74 -15.11
CA LYS A 234 7.36 4.70 -14.28
C LYS A 234 7.77 5.99 -15.00
N ASP A 235 7.89 5.97 -16.33
CA ASP A 235 8.38 7.12 -17.10
C ASP A 235 7.23 8.01 -17.60
N VAL A 236 5.98 7.51 -17.61
CA VAL A 236 4.81 8.18 -18.19
C VAL A 236 4.63 9.60 -17.64
N ASP A 237 4.63 9.76 -16.31
CA ASP A 237 4.45 11.07 -15.66
C ASP A 237 5.59 12.05 -15.99
N GLY A 238 6.79 11.53 -16.29
CA GLY A 238 7.94 12.35 -16.68
C GLY A 238 7.78 12.96 -18.08
N GLN A 239 6.97 12.34 -18.94
CA GLN A 239 6.72 12.82 -20.30
C GLN A 239 5.65 13.92 -20.36
N LEU A 240 4.81 14.02 -19.34
CA LEU A 240 3.68 14.95 -19.30
C LEU A 240 4.13 16.40 -19.07
N ALA A 241 3.36 17.33 -19.64
CA ALA A 241 3.47 18.78 -19.45
C ALA A 241 2.07 19.41 -19.41
N SER A 242 1.94 20.68 -19.03
CA SER A 242 0.63 21.34 -18.97
C SER A 242 -0.02 21.53 -20.34
N LYS A 243 0.77 21.63 -21.40
CA LYS A 243 0.33 21.80 -22.79
C LYS A 243 0.82 20.64 -23.65
N PHE A 244 0.08 20.31 -24.71
CA PHE A 244 0.33 19.13 -25.53
C PHE A 244 1.61 19.29 -26.37
N GLU A 245 1.84 20.47 -26.92
CA GLU A 245 3.03 20.82 -27.70
C GLU A 245 4.33 20.80 -26.86
N LEU A 246 4.20 20.78 -25.54
CA LEU A 246 5.32 20.74 -24.61
C LEU A 246 5.61 19.34 -24.07
N LEU A 247 4.89 18.30 -24.50
CA LEU A 247 5.21 16.93 -24.10
C LEU A 247 6.66 16.57 -24.47
N ALA A 248 7.30 15.75 -23.63
CA ALA A 248 8.67 15.33 -23.92
C ALA A 248 8.73 14.52 -25.23
N PRO A 249 9.66 14.82 -26.15
CA PRO A 249 9.73 14.15 -27.45
C PRO A 249 10.33 12.74 -27.37
N GLN A 250 10.86 12.32 -26.21
CA GLN A 250 11.67 11.11 -26.02
C GLN A 250 11.03 9.84 -26.63
N TYR A 251 9.71 9.71 -26.52
CA TYR A 251 8.97 8.55 -27.05
C TYR A 251 8.07 8.89 -28.24
N ALA A 252 7.92 10.17 -28.61
CA ALA A 252 6.91 10.62 -29.57
C ALA A 252 7.11 10.02 -30.96
N ASP A 253 8.30 10.19 -31.54
CA ASP A 253 8.59 9.74 -32.90
C ASP A 253 8.55 8.20 -33.01
N LEU A 254 9.06 7.49 -31.99
CA LEU A 254 9.05 6.03 -31.94
C LEU A 254 7.62 5.48 -31.84
N LEU A 255 6.78 6.08 -31.00
CA LEU A 255 5.37 5.69 -30.87
C LEU A 255 4.59 5.94 -32.16
N GLN A 256 4.82 7.08 -32.83
CA GLN A 256 4.19 7.41 -34.10
C GLN A 256 4.66 6.48 -35.23
N ALA A 257 5.94 6.11 -35.25
CA ALA A 257 6.47 5.15 -36.21
C ALA A 257 5.87 3.75 -35.96
N ALA A 258 5.83 3.30 -34.70
CA ALA A 258 5.25 2.01 -34.33
C ALA A 258 3.73 1.93 -34.57
N SER A 259 2.99 3.04 -34.41
CA SER A 259 1.54 3.08 -34.68
C SER A 259 1.20 2.86 -36.15
N SER A 260 2.15 3.06 -37.06
CA SER A 260 2.02 2.80 -38.50
C SER A 260 2.12 1.29 -38.85
N GLY A 261 2.45 0.44 -37.87
CA GLY A 261 2.45 -1.01 -37.98
C GLY A 261 3.81 -1.61 -38.35
N SER A 262 3.84 -2.94 -38.43
CA SER A 262 5.05 -3.76 -38.62
C SER A 262 5.75 -3.65 -39.99
N LYS A 263 5.15 -2.96 -40.96
CA LYS A 263 5.73 -2.70 -42.29
C LYS A 263 6.08 -1.24 -42.44
N THR A 264 7.25 -0.93 -43.00
CA THR A 264 7.65 0.46 -43.31
C THR A 264 6.80 1.04 -44.45
N LEU A 265 6.82 2.36 -44.65
CA LEU A 265 6.14 3.01 -45.76
C LEU A 265 6.63 2.45 -47.10
N ALA A 266 7.94 2.26 -47.27
CA ALA A 266 8.53 1.67 -48.47
C ALA A 266 7.97 0.26 -48.76
N GLU A 267 7.85 -0.58 -47.73
CA GLU A 267 7.29 -1.92 -47.84
C GLU A 267 5.79 -1.88 -48.16
N ARG A 268 5.03 -0.97 -47.53
CA ARG A 268 3.61 -0.76 -47.84
C ARG A 268 3.42 -0.30 -49.28
N MET A 269 4.23 0.66 -49.74
CA MET A 269 4.23 1.14 -51.12
C MET A 269 4.59 0.03 -52.12
N SER A 270 5.53 -0.87 -51.81
CA SER A 270 5.83 -2.02 -52.71
C SER A 270 4.65 -2.98 -52.91
N HIS A 271 3.66 -2.93 -52.02
CA HIS A 271 2.40 -3.67 -52.10
C HIS A 271 1.23 -2.82 -52.60
N HIS A 272 1.46 -1.56 -52.97
CA HIS A 272 0.43 -0.68 -53.52
C HIS A 272 -0.18 -1.30 -54.79
N PRO A 273 -1.52 -1.34 -54.96
CA PRO A 273 -2.18 -1.97 -56.11
C PRO A 273 -1.69 -1.49 -57.49
N ALA A 274 -1.35 -0.21 -57.61
CA ALA A 274 -0.70 0.35 -58.81
C ALA A 274 0.57 -0.42 -59.26
N LEU A 275 1.35 -0.98 -58.34
CA LEU A 275 2.55 -1.77 -58.66
C LEU A 275 2.26 -3.22 -59.00
N ASP A 276 1.03 -3.69 -58.78
CA ASP A 276 0.55 -4.96 -59.34
C ASP A 276 0.16 -4.83 -60.83
N SER A 277 0.12 -3.60 -61.36
CA SER A 277 -0.14 -3.36 -62.78
C SER A 277 0.98 -3.91 -63.67
N PHE A 278 0.61 -4.28 -64.91
CA PHE A 278 1.55 -4.87 -65.87
C PHE A 278 2.80 -4.01 -66.12
N LEU A 279 2.65 -2.68 -66.12
CA LEU A 279 3.72 -1.74 -66.44
C LEU A 279 4.73 -1.58 -65.28
N LEU A 280 4.28 -1.73 -64.04
CA LEU A 280 5.07 -1.43 -62.84
C LEU A 280 5.47 -2.68 -62.04
N LYS A 281 5.07 -3.87 -62.48
CA LYS A 281 5.34 -5.14 -61.79
C LYS A 281 6.82 -5.41 -61.49
N ARG A 282 7.73 -4.93 -62.34
CA ARG A 282 9.19 -5.07 -62.14
C ARG A 282 9.78 -3.99 -61.23
N GLU A 283 9.05 -2.90 -61.00
CA GLU A 283 9.48 -1.76 -60.18
C GLU A 283 9.15 -1.93 -58.68
N LYS A 284 8.49 -3.03 -58.29
CA LYS A 284 8.11 -3.30 -56.89
C LYS A 284 9.24 -3.22 -55.88
N GLU A 285 10.41 -3.72 -56.25
CA GLU A 285 11.60 -3.63 -55.39
C GLU A 285 12.35 -2.31 -55.61
N ALA A 286 12.28 -1.74 -56.81
CA ALA A 286 12.92 -0.47 -57.14
C ALA A 286 12.28 0.72 -56.42
N ILE A 287 10.96 0.73 -56.23
CA ILE A 287 10.24 1.84 -55.58
C ILE A 287 10.66 2.05 -54.12
N LYS A 288 11.25 1.04 -53.47
CA LYS A 288 11.80 1.18 -52.11
C LYS A 288 12.96 2.19 -52.07
N ALA A 289 13.64 2.42 -53.20
CA ALA A 289 14.66 3.45 -53.31
C ALA A 289 14.07 4.87 -53.35
N ASP A 290 12.84 5.03 -53.85
CA ASP A 290 12.15 6.32 -53.91
C ASP A 290 11.58 6.74 -52.54
N PHE A 291 11.36 5.77 -51.66
CA PHE A 291 10.91 5.97 -50.28
C PHE A 291 11.97 5.44 -49.29
N PRO A 292 13.10 6.13 -49.10
CA PRO A 292 14.15 5.67 -48.21
C PRO A 292 13.64 5.55 -46.77
N THR A 293 13.77 4.37 -46.17
CA THR A 293 13.38 4.13 -44.78
C THR A 293 14.37 4.78 -43.83
N SER A 294 13.87 5.61 -42.92
CA SER A 294 14.70 6.22 -41.86
C SER A 294 14.99 5.23 -40.74
N GLU A 295 16.04 5.49 -39.93
CA GLU A 295 16.36 4.64 -38.78
C GLU A 295 15.21 4.56 -37.75
N VAL A 296 14.52 5.69 -37.51
CA VAL A 296 13.38 5.76 -36.59
C VAL A 296 12.19 4.95 -37.11
N GLU A 297 11.93 5.03 -38.42
CA GLU A 297 10.86 4.26 -39.06
C GLU A 297 11.15 2.75 -39.01
N ALA A 298 12.39 2.35 -39.31
CA ALA A 298 12.81 0.96 -39.21
C ALA A 298 12.69 0.43 -37.76
N ALA A 299 13.11 1.24 -36.78
CA ALA A 299 12.97 0.91 -35.36
C ALA A 299 11.49 0.80 -34.94
N GLY A 300 10.64 1.70 -35.40
CA GLY A 300 9.19 1.66 -35.14
C GLY A 300 8.51 0.43 -35.74
N ALA A 301 8.83 0.08 -36.99
CA ALA A 301 8.30 -1.12 -37.64
C ALA A 301 8.76 -2.42 -36.95
N ALA A 302 10.04 -2.50 -36.57
CA ALA A 302 10.57 -3.64 -35.82
C ALA A 302 9.90 -3.78 -34.45
N LEU A 303 9.70 -2.67 -33.75
CA LEU A 303 8.99 -2.64 -32.48
C LEU A 303 7.51 -3.05 -32.65
N ALA A 304 6.81 -2.53 -33.66
CA ALA A 304 5.44 -2.95 -33.94
C ALA A 304 5.36 -4.45 -34.25
N ALA A 305 6.31 -5.00 -35.01
CA ALA A 305 6.37 -6.45 -35.28
C ALA A 305 6.57 -7.27 -34.00
N GLU A 306 7.42 -6.83 -33.08
CA GLU A 306 7.59 -7.46 -31.76
C GLU A 306 6.28 -7.45 -30.96
N LEU A 307 5.62 -6.30 -30.91
CA LEU A 307 4.46 -6.09 -30.04
C LEU A 307 3.15 -6.67 -30.60
N GLU A 308 3.02 -6.76 -31.93
CA GLU A 308 1.87 -7.38 -32.62
C GLU A 308 1.95 -8.92 -32.63
N ALA A 309 3.14 -9.51 -32.48
CA ALA A 309 3.34 -10.96 -32.58
C ALA A 309 2.65 -11.75 -31.46
N ASP A 310 2.70 -11.25 -30.22
CA ASP A 310 2.03 -11.87 -29.08
C ASP A 310 1.52 -10.81 -28.08
N PRO A 311 0.21 -10.52 -28.06
CA PRO A 311 -0.37 -9.59 -27.10
C PRO A 311 -0.13 -9.95 -25.63
N ALA A 312 0.06 -11.24 -25.29
CA ALA A 312 0.37 -11.64 -23.92
C ALA A 312 1.82 -11.28 -23.54
N ALA A 313 2.78 -11.45 -24.46
CA ALA A 313 4.15 -10.97 -24.29
C ALA A 313 4.20 -9.44 -24.16
N THR A 314 3.42 -8.72 -24.97
CA THR A 314 3.29 -7.26 -24.89
C THR A 314 2.71 -6.80 -23.56
N LEU A 315 1.65 -7.47 -23.08
CA LEU A 315 1.08 -7.19 -21.77
C LEU A 315 2.08 -7.45 -20.64
N LYS A 316 2.88 -8.51 -20.75
CA LYS A 316 3.96 -8.82 -19.80
C LYS A 316 5.09 -7.79 -19.84
N LYS A 317 5.45 -7.28 -21.02
CA LYS A 317 6.44 -6.21 -21.18
C LYS A 317 5.97 -4.91 -20.50
N LEU A 318 4.69 -4.57 -20.64
CA LEU A 318 4.09 -3.38 -20.03
C LEU A 318 3.91 -3.50 -18.51
N LEU A 319 3.26 -4.58 -18.04
CA LEU A 319 2.87 -4.74 -16.64
C LEU A 319 3.96 -5.35 -15.77
N GLY A 320 4.90 -6.12 -16.35
CA GLY A 320 6.00 -6.75 -15.62
C GLY A 320 5.52 -7.48 -14.36
N PRO A 321 6.03 -7.11 -13.16
CA PRO A 321 5.66 -7.75 -11.90
C PRO A 321 4.20 -7.56 -11.49
N GLU A 322 3.48 -6.59 -12.08
CA GLU A 322 2.05 -6.45 -11.80
C GLU A 322 1.23 -7.59 -12.39
N LEU A 323 1.67 -8.23 -13.47
CA LEU A 323 0.88 -9.27 -14.15
C LEU A 323 0.69 -10.52 -13.28
N ASP A 324 1.74 -10.95 -12.59
CA ASP A 324 1.82 -12.23 -11.87
C ASP A 324 1.17 -12.20 -10.47
N GLY A 325 0.70 -11.03 -10.02
CA GLY A 325 0.15 -10.84 -8.68
C GLY A 325 1.18 -11.20 -7.60
N ASN A 326 0.82 -12.10 -6.66
CA ASN A 326 1.71 -12.49 -5.56
C ASN A 326 2.72 -13.61 -5.89
N GLY A 327 2.63 -14.27 -7.05
CA GLY A 327 3.66 -15.19 -7.60
C GLY A 327 4.27 -16.29 -6.70
N GLY A 328 3.74 -16.53 -5.49
CA GLY A 328 4.37 -17.35 -4.44
C GLY A 328 5.54 -16.67 -3.70
N ALA A 329 5.89 -15.42 -4.03
CA ALA A 329 6.92 -14.66 -3.34
C ALA A 329 6.37 -14.00 -2.05
N PRO A 330 7.24 -13.68 -1.08
CA PRO A 330 6.85 -12.87 0.09
C PRO A 330 6.25 -11.53 -0.33
N LEU A 331 5.26 -11.04 0.41
CA LEU A 331 4.56 -9.80 0.06
C LEU A 331 5.51 -8.59 0.03
N SER A 332 6.53 -8.56 0.90
CA SER A 332 7.55 -7.52 0.90
C SER A 332 8.30 -7.41 -0.43
N ASP A 333 8.72 -8.53 -0.99
CA ASP A 333 9.43 -8.60 -2.27
C ASP A 333 8.51 -8.23 -3.44
N VAL A 334 7.25 -8.70 -3.42
CA VAL A 334 6.24 -8.36 -4.43
C VAL A 334 5.97 -6.85 -4.44
N VAL A 335 5.73 -6.25 -3.27
CA VAL A 335 5.47 -4.80 -3.15
C VAL A 335 6.68 -3.98 -3.58
N ALA A 336 7.89 -4.40 -3.23
CA ALA A 336 9.12 -3.73 -3.68
C ALA A 336 9.27 -3.78 -5.21
N ALA A 337 9.05 -4.95 -5.82
CA ALA A 337 9.14 -5.12 -7.27
C ALA A 337 8.07 -4.30 -8.02
N VAL A 338 6.82 -4.36 -7.58
CA VAL A 338 5.72 -3.56 -8.17
C VAL A 338 5.99 -2.06 -8.01
N THR A 339 6.43 -1.62 -6.84
CA THR A 339 6.74 -0.20 -6.59
C THR A 339 7.86 0.30 -7.50
N ALA A 340 8.92 -0.48 -7.68
CA ALA A 340 10.04 -0.13 -8.55
C ALA A 340 9.70 -0.17 -10.05
N HIS A 341 8.68 -0.94 -10.43
CA HIS A 341 8.16 -0.97 -11.80
C HIS A 341 7.27 0.24 -12.09
N LYS A 342 6.41 0.64 -11.14
CA LYS A 342 5.43 1.71 -11.31
C LYS A 342 6.00 3.11 -11.18
N TYR A 343 7.03 3.30 -10.37
CA TYR A 343 7.49 4.64 -9.99
C TYR A 343 9.01 4.74 -10.06
N SER A 344 9.50 5.90 -10.50
CA SER A 344 10.92 6.24 -10.39
C SER A 344 11.30 6.54 -8.93
N ALA A 345 12.58 6.35 -8.59
CA ALA A 345 13.05 6.37 -7.19
C ALA A 345 12.88 7.72 -6.47
N ASP A 346 12.76 8.82 -7.22
CA ASP A 346 12.56 10.16 -6.70
C ASP A 346 11.13 10.43 -6.22
N ARG A 347 10.15 9.63 -6.68
CA ARG A 347 8.72 9.83 -6.45
C ARG A 347 8.29 9.61 -5.00
N TYR A 348 7.29 10.38 -4.58
CA TYR A 348 6.65 10.21 -3.28
C TYR A 348 6.11 8.78 -3.08
N LEU A 349 5.36 8.26 -4.06
CA LEU A 349 4.78 6.91 -4.00
C LEU A 349 5.85 5.80 -3.99
N TYR A 350 7.01 6.01 -4.61
CA TYR A 350 8.12 5.06 -4.51
C TYR A 350 8.64 4.95 -3.08
N LYS A 351 8.85 6.09 -2.41
CA LYS A 351 9.35 6.13 -1.03
C LYS A 351 8.35 5.50 -0.06
N GLU A 352 7.06 5.78 -0.21
CA GLU A 352 6.03 5.16 0.63
C GLU A 352 5.86 3.67 0.34
N GLY A 353 5.92 3.23 -0.92
CA GLY A 353 5.88 1.81 -1.28
C GLY A 353 7.09 1.02 -0.73
N MET A 354 8.29 1.62 -0.74
CA MET A 354 9.48 0.99 -0.15
C MET A 354 9.42 0.93 1.39
N LYS A 355 8.82 1.92 2.05
CA LYS A 355 8.53 1.85 3.50
C LYS A 355 7.52 0.74 3.81
N LEU A 356 6.48 0.58 2.99
CA LEU A 356 5.50 -0.49 3.12
C LEU A 356 6.15 -1.87 2.95
N ALA A 357 7.00 -2.04 1.93
CA ALA A 357 7.77 -3.27 1.74
C ALA A 357 8.65 -3.60 2.96
N ALA A 358 9.33 -2.59 3.54
CA ALA A 358 10.14 -2.76 4.75
C ALA A 358 9.29 -3.16 5.98
N ARG A 359 8.08 -2.62 6.10
CA ARG A 359 7.13 -3.02 7.15
C ARG A 359 6.68 -4.47 6.98
N TYR A 360 6.30 -4.89 5.76
CA TYR A 360 5.93 -6.28 5.50
C TYR A 360 7.09 -7.24 5.75
N LYS A 361 8.32 -6.83 5.46
CA LYS A 361 9.51 -7.62 5.80
C LYS A 361 9.66 -7.82 7.31
N ALA A 362 9.41 -6.79 8.11
CA ALA A 362 9.44 -6.91 9.57
C ALA A 362 8.32 -7.84 10.10
N GLU A 363 7.13 -7.79 9.49
CA GLU A 363 6.01 -8.68 9.81
C GLU A 363 6.31 -10.14 9.39
N GLU A 364 6.96 -10.35 8.25
CA GLU A 364 7.44 -11.65 7.77
C GLU A 364 8.53 -12.23 8.68
N ASP A 365 9.49 -11.42 9.12
CA ASP A 365 10.55 -11.82 10.05
C ASP A 365 9.97 -12.18 11.44
N ALA A 366 8.97 -11.43 11.91
CA ALA A 366 8.24 -11.75 13.14
C ALA A 366 7.47 -13.07 13.01
N LEU A 367 6.74 -13.26 11.91
CA LEU A 367 6.02 -14.50 11.63
C LEU A 367 6.98 -15.70 11.50
N LYS A 368 8.15 -15.51 10.88
CA LYS A 368 9.20 -16.53 10.79
C LYS A 368 9.71 -16.93 12.18
N ALA A 369 9.95 -15.95 13.05
CA ALA A 369 10.40 -16.20 14.43
C ALA A 369 9.35 -16.96 15.24
N GLU A 370 8.06 -16.66 15.05
CA GLU A 370 6.95 -17.37 15.69
C GLU A 370 6.77 -18.80 15.18
N LEU A 371 7.01 -19.05 13.88
CA LEU A 371 6.81 -20.36 13.25
C LEU A 371 8.02 -21.29 13.38
N LYS A 372 9.23 -20.74 13.55
CA LYS A 372 10.49 -21.48 13.64
C LYS A 372 10.47 -22.62 14.68
N PRO A 373 9.92 -22.47 15.89
CA PRO A 373 9.86 -23.56 16.87
C PRO A 373 9.07 -24.80 16.41
N VAL A 374 8.12 -24.64 15.49
CA VAL A 374 7.22 -25.72 15.04
C VAL A 374 7.63 -26.31 13.69
N TYR A 375 8.11 -25.44 12.79
CA TYR A 375 8.36 -25.76 11.39
C TYR A 375 9.86 -25.73 10.99
N GLY A 376 10.76 -25.37 11.92
CA GLY A 376 12.22 -25.35 11.69
C GLY A 376 12.72 -24.06 11.03
N ASP A 377 13.98 -24.05 10.56
CA ASP A 377 14.59 -22.86 9.96
C ASP A 377 14.11 -22.58 8.51
N SER A 378 13.65 -23.61 7.81
CA SER A 378 13.22 -23.55 6.41
C SER A 378 11.71 -23.31 6.24
N VAL A 379 11.11 -22.48 7.12
CA VAL A 379 9.68 -22.15 7.02
C VAL A 379 9.41 -21.36 5.75
N ASP A 380 8.44 -21.83 4.96
CA ASP A 380 7.86 -21.07 3.85
C ASP A 380 6.89 -20.00 4.41
N VAL A 381 7.46 -18.83 4.72
CA VAL A 381 6.71 -17.70 5.30
C VAL A 381 5.64 -17.18 4.34
N ALA A 382 5.91 -17.19 3.02
CA ALA A 382 4.98 -16.70 2.01
C ALA A 382 3.66 -17.50 2.03
N LYS A 383 3.74 -18.83 2.22
CA LYS A 383 2.55 -19.66 2.38
C LYS A 383 1.72 -19.28 3.60
N PHE A 384 2.35 -19.07 4.76
CA PHE A 384 1.63 -18.71 6.00
C PHE A 384 1.13 -17.26 6.00
N GLN A 385 1.76 -16.37 5.24
CA GLN A 385 1.28 -15.01 5.01
C GLN A 385 0.04 -15.00 4.10
N ALA A 386 0.07 -15.76 3.00
CA ALA A 386 -1.06 -15.88 2.08
C ALA A 386 -2.24 -16.67 2.69
N THR A 387 -1.92 -17.68 3.50
CA THR A 387 -2.90 -18.52 4.20
C THR A 387 -2.57 -18.60 5.69
N PRO A 388 -3.03 -17.63 6.49
CA PRO A 388 -2.84 -17.65 7.94
C PRO A 388 -3.39 -18.91 8.59
N ARG A 389 -2.73 -19.38 9.64
CA ARG A 389 -3.12 -20.59 10.38
C ARG A 389 -4.50 -20.40 11.00
N THR A 390 -5.39 -21.36 10.79
CA THR A 390 -6.68 -21.42 11.49
C THR A 390 -6.49 -21.63 12.99
N PRO A 391 -7.46 -21.26 13.85
CA PRO A 391 -7.38 -21.53 15.28
C PRO A 391 -7.10 -23.00 15.61
N ALA A 392 -7.73 -23.93 14.87
CA ALA A 392 -7.48 -25.37 15.01
C ALA A 392 -6.01 -25.76 14.71
N GLN A 393 -5.43 -25.16 13.67
CA GLN A 393 -4.03 -25.41 13.32
C GLN A 393 -3.07 -24.78 14.35
N GLN A 394 -3.37 -23.59 14.87
CA GLN A 394 -2.58 -22.97 15.93
C GLN A 394 -2.59 -23.80 17.22
N ILE A 395 -3.73 -24.40 17.59
CA ILE A 395 -3.83 -25.32 18.73
C ILE A 395 -2.95 -26.55 18.50
N ALA A 396 -3.04 -27.18 17.33
CA ALA A 396 -2.23 -28.36 16.99
C ALA A 396 -0.72 -28.05 16.97
N ASP A 397 -0.33 -26.93 16.38
CA ASP A 397 1.05 -26.44 16.33
C ASP A 397 1.60 -26.19 17.73
N ARG A 398 0.80 -25.57 18.61
CA ARG A 398 1.20 -25.29 19.98
C ARG A 398 1.40 -26.57 20.77
N GLN A 399 0.51 -27.55 20.64
CA GLN A 399 0.67 -28.87 21.27
C GLN A 399 1.95 -29.57 20.80
N LYS A 400 2.27 -29.48 19.51
CA LYS A 400 3.52 -30.02 18.94
C LYS A 400 4.76 -29.30 19.49
N GLU A 401 4.75 -27.96 19.55
CA GLU A 401 5.84 -27.16 20.13
C GLU A 401 6.10 -27.58 21.59
N LEU A 402 5.04 -27.67 22.39
CA LEU A 402 5.15 -27.98 23.81
C LEU A 402 5.63 -29.42 24.06
N ALA A 403 5.27 -30.36 23.18
CA ALA A 403 5.79 -31.71 23.23
C ALA A 403 7.32 -31.74 23.01
N LEU A 404 7.83 -30.93 22.07
CA LEU A 404 9.27 -30.79 21.83
C LEU A 404 9.97 -30.10 23.02
N ARG A 405 9.33 -29.12 23.63
CA ARG A 405 9.86 -28.37 24.79
C ARG A 405 9.66 -29.07 26.13
N ALA A 406 8.98 -30.21 26.18
CA ALA A 406 8.75 -30.93 27.42
C ALA A 406 10.05 -31.37 28.11
N ALA A 407 11.08 -31.71 27.35
CA ALA A 407 12.41 -32.03 27.88
C ALA A 407 13.13 -30.79 28.43
N GLU A 408 12.98 -29.63 27.77
CA GLU A 408 13.53 -28.34 28.25
C GLU A 408 12.91 -27.97 29.59
N PHE A 409 11.58 -28.04 29.73
CA PHE A 409 10.91 -27.75 30.99
C PHE A 409 11.34 -28.67 32.13
N ARG A 410 11.57 -29.97 31.84
CA ARG A 410 12.11 -30.91 32.84
C ARG A 410 13.53 -30.53 33.25
N ALA A 411 14.40 -30.19 32.29
CA ALA A 411 15.76 -29.74 32.59
C ALA A 411 15.78 -28.44 33.39
N GLU A 412 14.91 -27.47 33.07
CA GLU A 412 14.76 -26.22 33.84
C GLU A 412 14.25 -26.47 35.27
N GLN A 413 13.33 -27.42 35.46
CA GLN A 413 12.85 -27.80 36.79
C GLN A 413 13.93 -28.48 37.64
N GLU A 414 14.79 -29.29 37.02
CA GLU A 414 15.92 -29.96 37.69
C GLU A 414 17.07 -28.99 38.00
N ALA A 415 17.30 -28.01 37.13
CA ALA A 415 18.33 -26.99 37.30
C ALA A 415 17.92 -25.80 38.20
N ALA A 416 16.68 -25.78 38.73
CA ALA A 416 16.19 -24.68 39.54
C ALA A 416 16.92 -24.57 40.90
N ASP A 417 17.53 -23.41 41.15
CA ASP A 417 18.34 -23.14 42.35
C ASP A 417 17.56 -23.13 43.67
N ASN A 418 16.24 -22.96 43.63
CA ASN A 418 15.39 -22.92 44.81
C ASN A 418 13.97 -23.45 44.55
N ALA A 419 13.26 -23.76 45.63
CA ALA A 419 11.91 -24.32 45.59
C ALA A 419 10.89 -23.40 44.88
N TYR A 420 11.08 -22.08 44.95
CA TYR A 420 10.22 -21.10 44.29
C TYR A 420 10.37 -21.14 42.76
N LEU A 421 11.60 -21.14 42.24
CA LEU A 421 11.86 -21.22 40.81
C LEU A 421 11.33 -22.53 40.23
N LYS A 422 11.49 -23.64 40.96
CA LYS A 422 10.93 -24.94 40.57
C LYS A 422 9.40 -24.88 40.46
N TYR A 423 8.73 -24.24 41.42
CA TYR A 423 7.28 -24.03 41.38
C TYR A 423 6.87 -23.13 40.19
N ALA A 424 7.55 -22.01 39.98
CA ALA A 424 7.25 -21.06 38.92
C ALA A 424 7.36 -21.68 37.52
N VAL A 425 8.42 -22.47 37.25
CA VAL A 425 8.59 -23.18 35.97
C VAL A 425 7.50 -24.23 35.78
N THR A 426 7.17 -24.99 36.83
CA THR A 426 6.10 -26.00 36.78
C THR A 426 4.75 -25.38 36.47
N LYS A 427 4.41 -24.27 37.15
CA LYS A 427 3.13 -23.59 36.94
C LYS A 427 3.06 -22.90 35.58
N LYS A 428 4.16 -22.33 35.10
CA LYS A 428 4.28 -21.79 33.74
C LYS A 428 4.04 -22.88 32.70
N GLN A 429 4.62 -24.07 32.86
CA GLN A 429 4.38 -25.19 31.96
C GLN A 429 2.89 -25.61 31.96
N GLN A 430 2.25 -25.69 33.13
CA GLN A 430 0.81 -26.02 33.22
C GLN A 430 -0.07 -25.02 32.47
N VAL A 431 0.17 -23.71 32.64
CA VAL A 431 -0.63 -22.68 31.97
C VAL A 431 -0.39 -22.65 30.47
N LEU A 432 0.86 -22.81 30.03
CA LEU A 432 1.20 -22.81 28.60
C LEU A 432 0.74 -24.07 27.86
N THR A 433 0.59 -25.21 28.57
CA THR A 433 0.19 -26.49 27.98
C THR A 433 -1.31 -26.64 27.74
N ASP A 434 -2.13 -25.80 28.38
CA ASP A 434 -3.56 -25.75 28.13
C ASP A 434 -3.83 -25.03 26.79
N PRO A 435 -4.40 -25.73 25.78
CA PRO A 435 -4.69 -25.12 24.48
C PRO A 435 -5.77 -24.03 24.55
N THR A 436 -6.59 -24.00 25.60
CA THR A 436 -7.61 -22.97 25.80
C THR A 436 -7.02 -21.62 26.24
N ASN A 437 -5.76 -21.60 26.66
CA ASN A 437 -5.04 -20.39 27.05
C ASN A 437 -4.36 -19.70 25.86
N ILE A 438 -4.53 -20.20 24.63
CA ILE A 438 -4.09 -19.49 23.43
C ILE A 438 -5.00 -18.27 23.23
N ALA A 439 -4.39 -17.08 23.18
CA ALA A 439 -5.09 -15.84 22.90
C ALA A 439 -5.35 -15.72 21.39
N PHE A 440 -6.61 -15.70 21.01
CA PHE A 440 -7.06 -15.43 19.64
C PHE A 440 -7.68 -14.04 19.59
N ASP A 441 -7.11 -13.13 18.79
CA ASP A 441 -7.61 -11.76 18.68
C ASP A 441 -9.04 -11.72 18.14
N GLU A 442 -9.41 -12.64 17.24
CA GLU A 442 -10.79 -12.78 16.75
C GLU A 442 -11.81 -13.12 17.86
N VAL A 443 -11.36 -13.73 18.97
CA VAL A 443 -12.21 -14.03 20.12
C VAL A 443 -12.19 -12.89 21.14
N LEU A 444 -11.01 -12.31 21.38
CA LEU A 444 -10.83 -11.23 22.34
C LEU A 444 -11.42 -9.91 21.86
N TYR A 445 -11.25 -9.59 20.57
CA TYR A 445 -11.56 -8.32 19.94
C TYR A 445 -12.13 -8.56 18.53
N PRO A 446 -13.35 -9.13 18.39
CA PRO A 446 -13.92 -9.46 17.08
C PRO A 446 -14.03 -8.24 16.16
N GLY A 447 -14.49 -7.09 16.68
CA GLY A 447 -14.58 -5.85 15.91
C GLY A 447 -13.22 -5.35 15.39
N LEU A 448 -12.11 -5.64 16.07
CA LEU A 448 -10.78 -5.28 15.59
C LEU A 448 -10.39 -6.07 14.34
N VAL A 449 -10.71 -7.37 14.30
CA VAL A 449 -10.44 -8.24 13.15
C VAL A 449 -11.34 -7.87 11.97
N GLU A 450 -12.62 -7.60 12.22
CA GLU A 450 -13.56 -7.12 11.21
C GLU A 450 -13.11 -5.79 10.61
N GLU A 451 -12.79 -4.80 11.45
CA GLU A 451 -12.31 -3.49 10.96
C GLU A 451 -10.98 -3.58 10.21
N SER A 452 -10.08 -4.49 10.60
CA SER A 452 -8.82 -4.71 9.89
C SER A 452 -9.07 -5.28 8.48
N MET A 453 -10.03 -6.21 8.36
CA MET A 453 -10.48 -6.73 7.08
C MET A 453 -11.15 -5.64 6.23
N ASP A 454 -12.03 -4.83 6.83
CA ASP A 454 -12.75 -3.76 6.14
C ASP A 454 -11.81 -2.68 5.60
N ILE A 455 -10.72 -2.36 6.31
CA ILE A 455 -9.68 -1.44 5.81
C ILE A 455 -9.06 -1.98 4.52
N GLU A 456 -8.63 -3.25 4.50
CA GLU A 456 -8.07 -3.88 3.29
C GLU A 456 -9.09 -3.93 2.13
N LEU A 457 -10.35 -4.23 2.43
CA LEU A 457 -11.42 -4.24 1.44
C LEU A 457 -11.75 -2.84 0.91
N ALA A 458 -11.64 -1.81 1.75
CA ALA A 458 -11.81 -0.42 1.34
C ALA A 458 -10.68 0.02 0.40
N GLU A 459 -9.43 -0.37 0.67
CA GLU A 459 -8.31 -0.10 -0.25
C GLU A 459 -8.52 -0.79 -1.60
N LEU A 460 -8.95 -2.06 -1.61
CA LEU A 460 -9.28 -2.77 -2.84
C LEU A 460 -10.45 -2.14 -3.60
N LYS A 461 -11.42 -1.58 -2.88
CA LYS A 461 -12.54 -0.84 -3.49
C LYS A 461 -12.08 0.46 -4.13
N GLU A 462 -11.16 1.20 -3.50
CA GLU A 462 -10.57 2.39 -4.11
C GLU A 462 -9.78 2.05 -5.38
N GLU A 463 -9.03 0.94 -5.40
CA GLU A 463 -8.35 0.47 -6.62
C GLU A 463 -9.34 0.05 -7.71
N GLU A 464 -10.45 -0.60 -7.35
CA GLU A 464 -11.49 -0.95 -8.31
C GLU A 464 -12.17 0.31 -8.90
N LEU A 465 -12.44 1.33 -8.08
CA LEU A 465 -13.01 2.58 -8.56
C LEU A 465 -12.09 3.29 -9.56
N LYS A 466 -10.76 3.19 -9.39
CA LYS A 466 -9.81 3.71 -10.40
C LYS A 466 -9.93 2.97 -11.74
N VAL A 467 -10.22 1.67 -11.71
CA VAL A 467 -10.51 0.89 -12.92
C VAL A 467 -11.84 1.32 -13.52
N ASP A 468 -12.89 1.47 -12.71
CA ASP A 468 -14.20 1.97 -13.16
C ASP A 468 -14.08 3.34 -13.86
N ASP A 469 -13.37 4.29 -13.23
CA ASP A 469 -13.14 5.63 -13.77
C ASP A 469 -12.32 5.59 -15.08
N ALA A 470 -11.35 4.68 -15.18
CA ALA A 470 -10.55 4.50 -16.38
C ALA A 470 -11.33 3.83 -17.53
N GLU A 471 -12.32 2.99 -17.22
CA GLU A 471 -13.18 2.31 -18.19
C GLU A 471 -14.37 3.19 -18.64
N GLU A 472 -14.70 4.27 -17.91
CA GLU A 472 -15.90 5.10 -18.18
C GLU A 472 -15.96 5.66 -19.62
N GLU A 473 -14.84 6.22 -20.10
CA GLU A 473 -14.75 6.90 -21.40
C GLU A 473 -13.83 6.15 -22.39
N GLU A 474 -13.45 4.91 -22.06
CA GLU A 474 -12.42 4.16 -22.80
C GLU A 474 -12.84 3.83 -24.23
N LEU A 475 -14.12 3.50 -24.46
CA LEU A 475 -14.60 3.08 -25.77
C LEU A 475 -14.44 4.20 -26.81
N TRP A 476 -14.75 5.44 -26.41
CA TRP A 476 -14.57 6.60 -27.29
C TRP A 476 -13.10 6.82 -27.63
N MET A 477 -12.23 6.83 -26.61
CA MET A 477 -10.78 7.01 -26.80
C MET A 477 -10.15 5.91 -27.67
N LEU A 478 -10.44 4.65 -27.38
CA LEU A 478 -9.89 3.50 -28.11
C LEU A 478 -10.42 3.43 -29.55
N THR A 479 -11.67 3.82 -29.78
CA THR A 479 -12.24 3.86 -31.14
C THR A 479 -11.55 4.94 -31.98
N LEU A 480 -11.36 6.15 -31.45
CA LEU A 480 -10.64 7.22 -32.14
C LEU A 480 -9.20 6.80 -32.47
N GLN A 481 -8.51 6.17 -31.52
CA GLN A 481 -7.15 5.69 -31.72
C GLN A 481 -7.07 4.59 -32.79
N SER A 482 -7.98 3.60 -32.74
CA SER A 482 -8.05 2.53 -33.73
C SER A 482 -8.34 3.06 -35.14
N GLN A 483 -9.32 3.97 -35.25
CA GLN A 483 -9.70 4.61 -36.51
C GLN A 483 -8.54 5.39 -37.12
N PHE A 484 -7.91 6.28 -36.34
CA PHE A 484 -6.81 7.10 -36.84
C PHE A 484 -5.60 6.26 -37.25
N LYS A 485 -5.25 5.22 -36.47
CA LYS A 485 -4.17 4.29 -36.82
C LYS A 485 -4.43 3.57 -38.14
N HIS A 486 -5.66 3.10 -38.37
CA HIS A 486 -6.01 2.46 -39.62
C HIS A 486 -5.92 3.44 -40.80
N ILE A 487 -6.38 4.68 -40.63
CA ILE A 487 -6.24 5.73 -41.65
C ILE A 487 -4.75 6.01 -41.92
N GLN A 488 -3.95 6.27 -40.89
CA GLN A 488 -2.52 6.56 -41.02
C GLN A 488 -1.74 5.44 -41.73
N LYS A 489 -2.10 4.18 -41.48
CA LYS A 489 -1.44 3.02 -42.07
C LYS A 489 -1.71 2.85 -43.57
N HIS A 490 -2.91 3.19 -44.02
CA HIS A 490 -3.42 2.83 -45.35
C HIS A 490 -3.68 4.03 -46.29
N PHE A 491 -3.83 5.24 -45.75
CA PHE A 491 -4.10 6.45 -46.55
C PHE A 491 -2.92 6.78 -47.47
N GLY A 492 -3.20 7.03 -48.74
CA GLY A 492 -2.17 7.22 -49.78
C GLY A 492 -1.48 5.94 -50.27
N VAL A 493 -1.87 4.76 -49.74
CA VAL A 493 -1.32 3.47 -50.15
C VAL A 493 -2.40 2.58 -50.77
N ASP A 494 -3.41 2.22 -50.01
CA ASP A 494 -4.42 1.25 -50.44
C ASP A 494 -5.80 1.46 -49.81
N LEU A 495 -5.99 2.51 -49.00
CA LEU A 495 -7.26 2.79 -48.33
C LEU A 495 -8.36 3.14 -49.34
N PRO A 496 -9.43 2.33 -49.46
CA PRO A 496 -10.56 2.68 -50.30
C PRO A 496 -11.37 3.83 -49.68
N HIS A 497 -11.84 4.77 -50.50
CA HIS A 497 -12.72 5.86 -50.04
C HIS A 497 -13.99 5.37 -49.35
N SER A 498 -14.52 4.19 -49.72
CA SER A 498 -15.66 3.58 -49.04
C SER A 498 -15.37 3.23 -47.58
N VAL A 499 -14.14 2.81 -47.27
CA VAL A 499 -13.71 2.50 -45.89
C VAL A 499 -13.54 3.80 -45.11
N MET A 500 -12.97 4.84 -45.73
CA MET A 500 -12.87 6.17 -45.13
C MET A 500 -14.25 6.77 -44.80
N ALA A 501 -15.20 6.69 -45.73
CA ALA A 501 -16.58 7.14 -45.52
C ALA A 501 -17.35 6.29 -44.48
N HIS A 502 -16.96 5.04 -44.29
CA HIS A 502 -17.53 4.20 -43.23
C HIS A 502 -16.98 4.55 -41.85
N MET A 503 -15.66 4.76 -41.75
CA MET A 503 -14.99 5.12 -40.49
C MET A 503 -15.37 6.53 -40.03
N ASP A 504 -15.39 7.49 -40.96
CA ASP A 504 -15.74 8.87 -40.67
C ASP A 504 -16.77 9.45 -41.67
N PRO A 505 -18.05 9.05 -41.55
CA PRO A 505 -19.09 9.53 -42.45
C PRO A 505 -19.38 11.04 -42.29
N VAL A 506 -19.08 11.61 -41.12
CA VAL A 506 -19.37 13.04 -40.86
C VAL A 506 -18.29 13.92 -41.47
N LEU A 507 -17.02 13.51 -41.43
CA LEU A 507 -15.95 14.19 -42.16
C LEU A 507 -16.24 14.20 -43.66
N ILE A 508 -16.58 13.05 -44.25
CA ILE A 508 -16.92 12.98 -45.69
C ILE A 508 -18.11 13.87 -46.01
N LYS A 509 -19.16 13.86 -45.19
CA LYS A 509 -20.31 14.76 -45.38
C LYS A 509 -19.91 16.24 -45.39
N LYS A 510 -18.93 16.67 -44.57
CA LYS A 510 -18.47 18.06 -44.53
C LYS A 510 -17.63 18.42 -45.75
N ILE A 511 -16.73 17.53 -46.18
CA ILE A 511 -15.93 17.72 -47.40
C ILE A 511 -16.84 17.76 -48.65
N ASP A 512 -17.80 16.84 -48.74
CA ASP A 512 -18.79 16.81 -49.82
C ASP A 512 -19.64 18.08 -49.83
N TRP A 513 -19.92 18.66 -48.65
CA TRP A 513 -20.65 19.93 -48.54
C TRP A 513 -19.83 21.10 -49.11
N GLU A 514 -18.54 21.18 -48.81
CA GLU A 514 -17.64 22.21 -49.38
C GLU A 514 -17.64 22.13 -50.90
N THR A 515 -17.46 20.93 -51.46
CA THR A 515 -17.49 20.72 -52.93
C THR A 515 -18.87 21.02 -53.53
N THR A 516 -19.95 20.64 -52.85
CA THR A 516 -21.33 20.92 -53.31
C THR A 516 -21.61 22.42 -53.38
N ASN A 517 -20.96 23.20 -52.52
CA ASN A 517 -21.16 24.62 -52.37
C ASN A 517 -20.12 25.49 -53.11
N ALA A 518 -19.35 24.89 -54.04
CA ALA A 518 -18.30 25.56 -54.81
C ALA A 518 -17.21 26.20 -53.92
N LEU A 519 -16.83 25.47 -52.86
CA LEU A 519 -15.78 25.80 -51.90
C LEU A 519 -14.73 24.67 -51.82
N GLU A 520 -14.56 23.90 -52.90
CA GLU A 520 -13.60 22.79 -52.97
C GLU A 520 -12.12 23.21 -52.83
N ASP A 521 -11.82 24.50 -53.02
CA ASP A 521 -10.50 25.12 -52.91
C ASP A 521 -10.42 26.09 -51.71
N PHE A 522 -11.28 25.91 -50.71
CA PHE A 522 -11.36 26.82 -49.57
C PHE A 522 -10.09 26.80 -48.71
N ASP A 523 -9.46 25.66 -48.53
CA ASP A 523 -8.17 25.55 -47.83
C ASP A 523 -7.07 26.32 -48.56
N ILE A 524 -7.01 26.22 -49.90
CA ILE A 524 -6.10 27.01 -50.76
C ILE A 524 -6.38 28.50 -50.62
N THR A 525 -7.65 28.90 -50.63
CA THR A 525 -8.04 30.31 -50.45
C THR A 525 -7.56 30.86 -49.11
N LEU A 526 -7.66 30.08 -48.03
CA LEU A 526 -7.17 30.47 -46.71
C LEU A 526 -5.64 30.60 -46.68
N GLU A 527 -4.92 29.68 -47.33
CA GLU A 527 -3.46 29.74 -47.49
C GLU A 527 -3.02 30.98 -48.29
N ASP A 528 -3.66 31.25 -49.43
CA ASP A 528 -3.36 32.39 -50.30
C ASP A 528 -3.55 33.73 -49.58
N MET A 529 -4.50 33.79 -48.63
CA MET A 529 -4.75 34.95 -47.78
C MET A 529 -3.79 35.02 -46.57
N GLY A 530 -2.95 34.01 -46.35
CA GLY A 530 -2.09 33.90 -45.16
C GLY A 530 -2.88 33.73 -43.86
N ALA A 531 -4.10 33.20 -43.92
CA ALA A 531 -5.05 33.13 -42.81
C ALA A 531 -4.86 31.85 -41.99
N GLU A 532 -3.67 31.62 -41.44
CA GLU A 532 -3.29 30.39 -40.72
C GLU A 532 -4.26 30.02 -39.58
N VAL A 533 -4.68 31.00 -38.77
CA VAL A 533 -5.64 30.76 -37.68
C VAL A 533 -7.01 30.30 -38.21
N ALA A 534 -7.45 30.85 -39.34
CA ALA A 534 -8.70 30.44 -39.96
C ALA A 534 -8.58 29.05 -40.58
N LYS A 535 -7.41 28.69 -41.10
CA LYS A 535 -7.11 27.34 -41.60
C LYS A 535 -7.09 26.30 -40.49
N GLU A 536 -6.45 26.61 -39.36
CA GLU A 536 -6.51 25.77 -38.15
C GLU A 536 -7.96 25.61 -37.67
N GLN A 537 -8.72 26.72 -37.61
CA GLN A 537 -10.12 26.68 -37.22
C GLN A 537 -10.96 25.83 -38.18
N TRP A 538 -10.75 25.93 -39.49
CA TRP A 538 -11.42 25.11 -40.49
C TRP A 538 -11.16 23.61 -40.26
N GLY A 539 -9.90 23.22 -40.06
CA GLY A 539 -9.54 21.83 -39.76
C GLY A 539 -10.17 21.32 -38.46
N VAL A 540 -10.12 22.12 -37.39
CA VAL A 540 -10.73 21.77 -36.10
C VAL A 540 -12.25 21.65 -36.22
N GLU A 541 -12.91 22.56 -36.92
CA GLU A 541 -14.36 22.52 -37.12
C GLU A 541 -14.79 21.36 -37.99
N ASN A 542 -13.98 20.94 -38.97
CA ASN A 542 -14.26 19.73 -39.74
C ASN A 542 -14.16 18.46 -38.89
N LEU A 543 -13.19 18.38 -37.97
CA LEU A 543 -13.00 17.25 -37.06
C LEU A 543 -13.73 17.38 -35.71
N SER A 544 -14.43 18.48 -35.44
CA SER A 544 -15.06 18.77 -34.13
C SER A 544 -16.06 17.70 -33.65
N HIS A 545 -16.64 16.97 -34.60
CA HIS A 545 -17.59 15.89 -34.35
C HIS A 545 -16.95 14.67 -33.66
N HIS A 546 -15.61 14.54 -33.64
CA HIS A 546 -14.91 13.51 -32.88
C HIS A 546 -15.16 13.62 -31.37
N PHE A 547 -15.39 14.83 -30.85
CA PHE A 547 -15.72 15.06 -29.44
C PHE A 547 -17.23 14.97 -29.15
N LEU A 548 -18.07 14.92 -30.19
CA LEU A 548 -19.53 14.93 -30.03
C LEU A 548 -20.07 13.75 -29.19
N PRO A 549 -19.58 12.50 -29.34
CA PRO A 549 -20.00 11.38 -28.48
C PRO A 549 -19.71 11.66 -27.00
N LEU A 550 -18.50 12.14 -26.68
CA LEU A 550 -18.07 12.43 -25.32
C LEU A 550 -18.91 13.53 -24.68
N ILE A 551 -19.07 14.68 -25.35
CA ILE A 551 -19.84 15.79 -24.77
C ILE A 551 -21.32 15.44 -24.60
N ARG A 552 -21.90 14.60 -25.48
CA ARG A 552 -23.28 14.11 -25.32
C ARG A 552 -23.41 13.18 -24.12
N TYR A 553 -22.43 12.30 -23.92
CA TYR A 553 -22.36 11.43 -22.75
C TYR A 553 -22.26 12.25 -21.45
N ARG A 554 -21.28 13.15 -21.35
CA ARG A 554 -21.09 14.02 -20.18
C ARG A 554 -22.27 14.93 -19.92
N ARG A 555 -22.92 15.45 -20.96
CA ARG A 555 -24.18 16.21 -20.84
C ARG A 555 -25.30 15.38 -20.22
N ALA A 556 -25.48 14.14 -20.67
CA ALA A 556 -26.51 13.26 -20.11
C ALA A 556 -26.21 12.90 -18.64
N LYS A 557 -24.93 12.70 -18.28
CA LYS A 557 -24.47 12.48 -16.91
C LYS A 557 -24.75 13.71 -16.04
N ALA A 558 -24.32 14.89 -16.47
CA ALA A 558 -24.48 16.14 -15.73
C ALA A 558 -25.96 16.53 -15.54
N ARG A 559 -26.82 16.32 -16.54
CA ARG A 559 -28.28 16.52 -16.40
C ARG A 559 -28.91 15.65 -15.31
N LYS A 560 -28.40 14.45 -15.08
CA LYS A 560 -28.89 13.56 -14.00
C LYS A 560 -28.36 13.98 -12.62
N GLN A 561 -27.17 14.59 -12.56
CA GLN A 561 -26.48 14.90 -11.30
C GLN A 561 -26.74 16.33 -10.80
N VAL A 562 -26.59 17.33 -11.67
CA VAL A 562 -26.60 18.76 -11.34
C VAL A 562 -27.62 19.56 -12.18
N GLY A 563 -28.27 18.90 -13.16
CA GLY A 563 -29.34 19.48 -13.98
C GLY A 563 -28.87 20.30 -15.19
N HIS A 564 -27.59 20.64 -15.27
CA HIS A 564 -27.00 21.41 -16.38
C HIS A 564 -25.59 20.89 -16.72
N PHE A 565 -25.08 21.27 -17.91
CA PHE A 565 -23.74 20.93 -18.37
C PHE A 565 -22.95 22.23 -18.61
N GLU A 566 -21.92 22.48 -17.79
CA GLU A 566 -21.23 23.77 -17.74
C GLU A 566 -20.74 24.30 -19.12
N PRO A 567 -20.18 23.48 -20.03
CA PRO A 567 -19.71 23.98 -21.32
C PRO A 567 -20.80 24.53 -22.25
N GLU A 568 -22.09 24.27 -21.97
CA GLU A 568 -23.22 24.86 -22.71
C GLU A 568 -23.66 26.21 -22.15
N LEU A 569 -23.13 26.62 -21.00
CA LEU A 569 -23.47 27.89 -20.37
C LEU A 569 -22.62 29.00 -20.97
N VAL A 570 -23.29 30.07 -21.40
CA VAL A 570 -22.61 31.32 -21.73
C VAL A 570 -22.27 32.04 -20.43
N ALA A 571 -20.99 32.35 -20.22
CA ALA A 571 -20.53 33.06 -19.04
C ALA A 571 -21.36 34.35 -18.81
N GLY A 572 -21.98 34.47 -17.63
CA GLY A 572 -22.82 35.60 -17.25
C GLY A 572 -24.34 35.38 -17.33
N ARG A 573 -24.82 34.22 -17.82
CA ARG A 573 -26.20 33.76 -17.54
C ARG A 573 -26.14 32.69 -16.46
N GLY A 574 -26.27 33.14 -15.21
CA GLY A 574 -26.32 32.25 -14.05
C GLY A 574 -27.45 31.22 -14.18
N ALA A 575 -27.22 30.05 -13.59
CA ALA A 575 -28.26 29.07 -13.29
C ALA A 575 -29.37 29.68 -12.43
#